data_AF-A0A7C2LTZ8-F1
#
_entry.id   AF-A0A7C2LTZ8-F1
#
_cell.length_a   1.000
_cell.length_b   1.000
_cell.length_c   1.000
_cell.angle_alpha   90.00
_cell.angle_beta   90.00
_cell.angle_gamma   90.00
#
_symmetry.space_group_name_H-M   'P 1'
#
loop_
_entity.id
_entity.type
_entity.pdbx_description
1 polymer ?
#
loop_
_entity_poly.entity_id
_entity_poly.type
_entity_poly.pdbx_seq_one_letter_code
_entity_poly.pdbx_strand_id
1 'polypeptide(L)'
;MYAALQRIQRQCDAEGMSMVMFCDEGHAEYRRLFRKACVHLPTGSMMGAWASGAPTKNIPLTCAIKDLNFKESGSSHFIQIADLVAYATLLKRRKESGRLSQKEVDLSFGDIHDAIPRRVLNTLVERGGNDGIKRLK
;
A
#
# COMPACT_ATOMS: atom_id res chain seq x y z
N MET A 1 -4.78 -1.08 7.51
CA MET A 1 -5.22 0.09 6.72
C MET A 1 -4.58 1.41 7.18
N TYR A 2 -4.61 1.78 8.47
CA TYR A 2 -4.02 3.05 8.94
C TYR A 2 -2.54 3.26 8.56
N ALA A 3 -1.69 2.25 8.73
CA ALA A 3 -0.28 2.34 8.31
C ALA A 3 -0.12 2.60 6.80
N ALA A 4 -1.03 2.10 5.96
CA ALA A 4 -1.01 2.39 4.52
C ALA A 4 -1.41 3.85 4.27
N LEU A 5 -2.48 4.34 4.91
CA LEU A 5 -2.92 5.73 4.78
C LEU A 5 -1.88 6.74 5.30
N GLN A 6 -1.13 6.40 6.36
CA GLN A 6 -0.02 7.23 6.85
C GLN A 6 1.08 7.37 5.81
N ARG A 7 1.47 6.27 5.17
CA ARG A 7 2.48 6.28 4.11
C ARG A 7 2.02 7.10 2.91
N ILE A 8 0.75 6.94 2.51
CA ILE A 8 0.19 7.72 1.41
C ILE A 8 0.15 9.22 1.77
N GLN A 9 -0.33 9.58 2.97
CA GLN A 9 -0.34 10.98 3.42
C GLN A 9 1.06 11.59 3.38
N ARG A 10 2.06 10.90 3.95
CA ARG A 10 3.46 11.36 3.93
C ARG A 10 4.01 11.52 2.52
N GLN A 11 3.68 10.60 1.63
CA GLN A 11 4.13 10.67 0.24
C GLN A 11 3.50 11.87 -0.48
N CYS A 12 2.18 12.01 -0.36
CA CYS A 12 1.45 13.14 -0.94
C CYS A 12 1.94 14.49 -0.40
N ASP A 13 2.17 14.62 0.90
CA ASP A 13 2.71 15.83 1.52
C ASP A 13 4.11 16.15 0.99
N ALA A 14 4.97 15.15 0.88
CA ALA A 14 6.35 15.36 0.47
C ALA A 14 6.54 15.55 -1.04
N GLU A 15 5.54 15.23 -1.85
CA GLU A 15 5.54 15.44 -3.31
C GLU A 15 4.57 16.54 -3.76
N GLY A 16 3.78 17.10 -2.84
CA GLY A 16 2.74 18.09 -3.16
C GLY A 16 1.62 17.53 -4.04
N MET A 17 1.29 16.25 -3.89
CA MET A 17 0.33 15.54 -4.72
C MET A 17 -0.98 15.23 -3.99
N SER A 18 -2.03 15.01 -4.76
CA SER A 18 -3.31 14.51 -4.25
C SER A 18 -3.54 13.04 -4.63
N MET A 19 -4.38 12.35 -3.87
CA MET A 19 -4.65 10.92 -4.02
C MET A 19 -6.07 10.66 -4.53
N VAL A 20 -6.18 9.68 -5.42
CA VAL A 20 -7.41 8.91 -5.67
C VAL A 20 -7.16 7.46 -5.27
N MET A 21 -8.05 6.90 -4.44
CA MET A 21 -7.94 5.51 -3.97
C MET A 21 -9.07 4.66 -4.56
N PHE A 22 -8.71 3.47 -5.03
CA PHE A 22 -9.61 2.43 -5.52
C PHE A 22 -9.59 1.24 -4.57
N CYS A 23 -10.75 0.63 -4.36
CA CYS A 23 -10.93 -0.56 -3.54
C CYS A 23 -11.87 -1.53 -4.27
N ASP A 24 -11.65 -2.82 -4.07
CA ASP A 24 -12.63 -3.83 -4.47
C ASP A 24 -13.92 -3.66 -3.65
N GLU A 25 -15.05 -4.01 -4.26
CA GLU A 25 -16.34 -4.06 -3.59
C GLU A 25 -16.38 -5.15 -2.51
N GLY A 26 -17.33 -5.02 -1.57
CA GLY A 26 -17.47 -5.96 -0.44
C GLY A 26 -16.79 -5.52 0.87
N HIS A 27 -15.99 -4.45 0.85
CA HIS A 27 -15.30 -3.93 2.04
C HIS A 27 -15.81 -2.56 2.51
N ALA A 28 -17.09 -2.49 2.89
CA ALA A 28 -17.71 -1.24 3.35
C ALA A 28 -17.00 -0.62 4.57
N GLU A 29 -16.34 -1.44 5.40
CA GLU A 29 -15.52 -1.03 6.54
C GLU A 29 -14.36 -0.11 6.14
N TYR A 30 -13.85 -0.23 4.90
CA TYR A 30 -12.77 0.62 4.39
C TYR A 30 -13.21 2.06 4.27
N ARG A 31 -14.46 2.31 3.86
CA ARG A 31 -15.02 3.68 3.79
C ARG A 31 -15.07 4.32 5.17
N ARG A 32 -15.50 3.57 6.18
CA ARG A 32 -15.55 4.06 7.57
C ARG A 32 -14.15 4.38 8.10
N LEU A 33 -13.18 3.50 7.85
CA LEU A 33 -11.79 3.72 8.26
C LEU A 33 -11.15 4.91 7.53
N PHE A 34 -11.41 5.05 6.24
CA PHE A 34 -10.93 6.17 5.43
C PHE A 34 -11.46 7.50 5.95
N ARG A 35 -12.79 7.63 6.13
CA ARG A 35 -13.39 8.86 6.66
C ARG A 35 -12.91 9.19 8.08
N LYS A 36 -12.69 8.18 8.91
CA LYS A 36 -12.04 8.37 10.22
C LYS A 36 -10.63 8.91 10.06
N ALA A 37 -9.83 8.37 9.15
CA ALA A 37 -8.47 8.83 8.88
C ALA A 37 -8.42 10.29 8.40
N CYS A 38 -9.45 10.78 7.68
CA CYS A 38 -9.57 12.18 7.29
C CYS A 38 -9.74 13.15 8.48
N VAL A 39 -10.10 12.66 9.66
CA VAL A 39 -10.26 13.46 10.89
C VAL A 39 -9.17 13.11 11.91
N HIS A 40 -8.91 11.82 12.08
CA HIS A 40 -7.97 11.29 13.04
C HIS A 40 -7.15 10.13 12.45
N LEU A 41 -5.87 10.41 12.19
CA LEU A 41 -4.89 9.45 11.70
C LEU A 41 -3.64 9.51 12.61
N PRO A 42 -3.52 8.58 13.57
CA PRO A 42 -2.46 8.60 14.58
C PRO A 42 -1.13 8.18 13.98
N THR A 43 -0.26 9.14 13.70
CA THR A 43 1.01 8.94 13.00
C THR A 43 2.17 8.88 13.98
N GLY A 44 2.99 7.84 13.87
CA GLY A 44 4.19 7.66 14.70
C GLY A 44 5.33 8.60 14.29
N SER A 45 6.29 8.80 15.19
CA SER A 45 7.53 9.54 14.92
C SER A 45 8.65 8.60 14.50
N MET A 46 9.52 9.05 13.58
CA MET A 46 10.76 8.33 13.25
C MET A 46 11.77 8.38 14.40
N MET A 47 11.71 9.41 15.25
CA MET A 47 12.60 9.60 16.41
C MET A 47 12.08 8.93 17.69
N GLY A 48 11.10 8.03 17.59
CA GLY A 48 10.49 7.34 18.73
C GLY A 48 9.43 8.15 19.49
N ALA A 49 9.53 9.48 19.54
CA ALA A 49 8.51 10.37 20.10
C ALA A 49 8.36 11.66 19.28
N TRP A 50 7.22 12.33 19.42
CA TRP A 50 7.01 13.69 18.92
C TRP A 50 7.56 14.72 19.90
N ALA A 51 7.71 15.99 19.47
CA ALA A 51 8.21 17.07 20.32
C ALA A 51 7.44 17.26 21.64
N SER A 52 6.18 16.82 21.69
CA SER A 52 5.35 16.80 22.90
C SER A 52 5.63 15.65 23.86
N GLY A 53 6.57 14.75 23.54
CA GLY A 53 6.82 13.49 24.26
C GLY A 53 5.81 12.38 23.94
N ALA A 54 4.74 12.68 23.18
CA ALA A 54 3.75 11.69 22.81
C ALA A 54 4.29 10.69 21.76
N PRO A 55 3.91 9.40 21.83
CA PRO A 55 4.36 8.39 20.86
C PRO A 55 3.74 8.58 19.48
N THR A 56 2.56 9.22 19.42
CA THR A 56 1.85 9.49 18.16
C THR A 56 1.35 10.93 18.12
N LYS A 57 1.16 11.45 16.90
CA LYS A 57 0.55 12.74 16.62
C LYS A 57 -0.56 12.53 15.61
N ASN A 58 -1.69 13.19 15.80
CA ASN A 58 -2.74 13.19 14.79
C ASN A 58 -2.29 13.97 13.55
N ILE A 59 -2.19 13.29 12.40
CA ILE A 59 -1.91 13.91 11.09
C ILE A 59 -2.98 13.41 10.13
N PRO A 60 -4.12 14.11 10.01
CA PRO A 60 -5.25 13.65 9.22
C PRO A 60 -4.91 13.42 7.73
N LEU A 61 -5.62 12.50 7.10
CA LEU A 61 -5.53 12.26 5.66
C LEU A 61 -6.19 13.42 4.89
N THR A 62 -5.37 14.35 4.39
CA THR A 62 -5.81 15.56 3.70
C THR A 62 -5.55 15.53 2.19
N CYS A 63 -4.71 14.61 1.72
CA CYS A 63 -4.38 14.51 0.29
C CYS A 63 -5.50 13.91 -0.57
N ALA A 64 -6.56 13.36 0.03
CA ALA A 64 -7.66 12.74 -0.68
C ALA A 64 -8.56 13.77 -1.37
N ILE A 65 -8.72 13.69 -2.69
CA ILE A 65 -9.64 14.60 -3.42
C ILE A 65 -11.11 14.18 -3.31
N LYS A 66 -11.36 12.91 -2.97
CA LYS A 66 -12.71 12.33 -2.82
C LYS A 66 -12.68 11.11 -1.90
N ASP A 67 -13.87 10.64 -1.54
CA ASP A 67 -14.07 9.36 -0.85
C ASP A 67 -13.63 8.16 -1.72
N LEU A 68 -13.45 7.00 -1.10
CA LEU A 68 -12.99 5.78 -1.75
C LEU A 68 -13.83 5.41 -2.99
N ASN A 69 -13.15 5.06 -4.08
CA ASN A 69 -13.79 4.50 -5.27
C ASN A 69 -13.90 2.99 -5.10
N PHE A 70 -15.12 2.49 -4.93
CA PHE A 70 -15.39 1.06 -4.97
C PHE A 70 -15.63 0.62 -6.40
N LYS A 71 -15.07 -0.52 -6.77
CA LYS A 71 -15.20 -1.13 -8.09
C LYS A 71 -15.42 -2.62 -7.89
N GLU A 72 -16.46 -3.15 -8.50
CA GLU A 72 -16.65 -4.59 -8.61
C GLU A 72 -15.46 -5.20 -9.38
N SER A 73 -14.74 -6.13 -8.77
CA SER A 73 -13.60 -6.82 -9.38
C SER A 73 -13.97 -7.53 -10.69
N GLY A 74 -15.17 -8.10 -10.81
CA GLY A 74 -15.64 -8.78 -12.03
C GLY A 74 -15.69 -7.89 -13.26
N SER A 75 -16.05 -6.62 -13.09
CA SER A 75 -16.21 -5.65 -14.19
C SER A 75 -15.07 -4.62 -14.29
N SER A 76 -14.02 -4.75 -13.47
CA SER A 76 -12.90 -3.79 -13.43
C SER A 76 -11.56 -4.46 -13.69
N HIS A 77 -11.08 -4.37 -14.93
CA HIS A 77 -9.73 -4.84 -15.30
C HIS A 77 -8.62 -4.19 -14.46
N PHE A 78 -8.81 -2.95 -14.01
CA PHE A 78 -7.85 -2.29 -13.14
C PHE A 78 -7.69 -3.03 -11.80
N ILE A 79 -8.80 -3.40 -11.16
CA ILE A 79 -8.78 -4.15 -9.89
C ILE A 79 -8.19 -5.55 -10.13
N GLN A 80 -8.62 -6.24 -11.19
CA GLN A 80 -8.11 -7.58 -11.54
C GLN A 80 -6.58 -7.58 -11.73
N ILE A 81 -6.03 -6.58 -12.44
CA ILE A 81 -4.59 -6.46 -12.63
C ILE A 81 -3.88 -6.14 -11.31
N ALA A 82 -4.44 -5.25 -10.48
CA ALA A 82 -3.86 -4.92 -9.19
C ALA A 82 -3.80 -6.15 -8.26
N ASP A 83 -4.86 -6.96 -8.22
CA ASP A 83 -4.92 -8.19 -7.44
C ASP A 83 -3.93 -9.24 -7.95
N LEU A 84 -3.82 -9.40 -9.28
CA LEU A 84 -2.84 -10.29 -9.88
C LEU A 84 -1.41 -9.91 -9.49
N VAL A 85 -1.07 -8.62 -9.57
CA VAL A 85 0.26 -8.11 -9.18
C VAL A 85 0.50 -8.33 -7.69
N ALA A 86 -0.47 -7.99 -6.83
CA ALA A 86 -0.38 -8.18 -5.38
C ALA A 86 -0.19 -9.66 -5.01
N TYR A 87 -0.93 -10.56 -5.66
CA TYR A 87 -0.82 -12.00 -5.47
C TYR A 87 0.53 -12.54 -5.95
N ALA A 88 1.02 -12.09 -7.10
CA ALA A 88 2.36 -12.44 -7.57
C ALA A 88 3.46 -11.99 -6.59
N THR A 89 3.38 -10.76 -6.07
CA THR A 89 4.32 -10.26 -5.05
C THR A 89 4.25 -11.07 -3.75
N LEU A 90 3.04 -11.45 -3.32
CA LEU A 90 2.87 -12.33 -2.15
C LEU A 90 3.53 -13.69 -2.35
N LEU A 91 3.33 -14.30 -3.52
CA LEU A 91 3.93 -15.59 -3.88
C LEU A 91 5.46 -15.52 -3.92
N LYS A 92 6.03 -14.45 -4.47
CA LYS A 92 7.48 -14.22 -4.46
C LYS A 92 8.02 -14.17 -3.02
N ARG A 93 7.39 -13.37 -2.15
CA ARG A 93 7.78 -13.26 -0.74
C ARG A 93 7.63 -14.59 0.01
N ARG A 94 6.60 -15.40 -0.31
CA ARG A 94 6.43 -16.74 0.24
C ARG A 94 7.50 -17.71 -0.25
N LYS A 95 7.90 -17.64 -1.53
CA LYS A 95 9.02 -18.42 -2.10
C LYS A 95 10.31 -18.14 -1.33
N GLU A 96 10.64 -16.86 -1.16
CA GLU A 96 11.84 -16.42 -0.42
C GLU A 96 11.84 -16.84 1.05
N SER A 97 10.66 -16.99 1.64
CA SER A 97 10.50 -17.45 3.03
C SER A 97 10.34 -18.98 3.16
N GLY A 98 10.38 -19.74 2.06
CA GLY A 98 10.15 -21.20 2.06
C GLY A 98 8.72 -21.62 2.44
N ARG A 99 7.72 -20.77 2.18
CA ARG A 99 6.30 -20.97 2.59
C ARG A 99 5.35 -21.23 1.44
N LEU A 100 5.84 -21.71 0.30
CA LEU A 100 4.98 -22.17 -0.79
C LEU A 100 4.45 -23.57 -0.48
N SER A 101 3.22 -23.85 -0.92
CA SER A 101 2.67 -25.20 -0.96
C SER A 101 3.32 -26.00 -2.09
N GLN A 102 3.26 -27.33 -2.01
CA GLN A 102 3.84 -28.21 -3.04
C GLN A 102 3.30 -27.87 -4.45
N LYS A 103 2.00 -27.69 -4.59
CA LYS A 103 1.37 -27.29 -5.86
C LYS A 103 1.92 -25.97 -6.42
N GLU A 104 2.14 -24.97 -5.55
CA GLU A 104 2.71 -23.67 -5.98
C GLU A 104 4.17 -23.80 -6.42
N VAL A 105 4.92 -24.73 -5.82
CA VAL A 105 6.29 -25.05 -6.23
C VAL A 105 6.28 -25.76 -7.58
N ASP A 106 5.45 -26.80 -7.74
CA ASP A 106 5.37 -27.60 -8.97
C ASP A 106 4.97 -26.74 -10.17
N LEU A 107 4.07 -25.78 -9.98
CA LEU A 107 3.61 -24.85 -11.01
C LEU A 107 4.48 -23.59 -11.16
N SER A 108 5.58 -23.47 -10.40
CA SER A 108 6.47 -22.31 -10.42
C SER A 108 5.75 -20.97 -10.17
N PHE A 109 4.69 -20.98 -9.36
CA PHE A 109 3.89 -19.78 -9.07
C PHE A 109 4.68 -18.69 -8.36
N GLY A 110 5.71 -19.06 -7.61
CA GLY A 110 6.62 -18.10 -6.96
C GLY A 110 7.44 -17.24 -7.93
N ASP A 111 7.49 -17.59 -9.21
CA ASP A 111 8.28 -16.89 -10.24
C ASP A 111 7.44 -15.93 -11.10
N ILE A 112 6.11 -15.93 -10.94
CA ILE A 112 5.19 -15.06 -11.70
C ILE A 112 5.59 -13.58 -11.55
N HIS A 113 5.99 -13.17 -10.35
CA HIS A 113 6.41 -11.79 -10.09
C HIS A 113 7.62 -11.36 -10.92
N ASP A 114 8.54 -12.28 -11.25
CA ASP A 114 9.75 -11.97 -12.00
C ASP A 114 9.47 -11.72 -13.49
N ALA A 115 8.28 -12.08 -13.98
CA ALA A 115 7.82 -11.75 -15.33
C ALA A 115 7.35 -10.29 -15.46
N ILE A 116 7.11 -9.57 -14.35
CA ILE A 116 6.71 -8.16 -14.40
C ILE A 116 7.94 -7.32 -14.78
N PRO A 117 7.90 -6.51 -15.86
CA PRO A 117 9.07 -5.77 -16.31
C PRO A 117 9.65 -4.88 -15.22
N ARG A 118 10.96 -5.00 -14.96
CA ARG A 118 11.63 -4.22 -13.90
C ARG A 118 11.49 -2.71 -14.07
N ARG A 119 11.36 -2.22 -15.32
CA ARG A 119 11.13 -0.80 -15.64
C ARG A 119 9.79 -0.25 -15.13
N VAL A 120 8.78 -1.10 -14.92
CA VAL A 120 7.46 -0.70 -14.40
C VAL A 120 7.32 -0.99 -12.91
N LEU A 121 8.14 -1.90 -12.38
CA LEU A 121 8.20 -2.16 -10.95
C LEU A 121 8.98 -1.07 -10.23
N ASN A 122 8.38 -0.54 -9.18
CA ASN A 122 9.13 0.25 -8.23
C ASN A 122 9.97 -0.68 -7.33
N THR A 123 11.16 -1.05 -7.79
CA THR A 123 12.10 -1.91 -7.05
C THR A 123 13.06 -1.12 -6.18
N LEU A 124 12.88 0.20 -6.11
CA LEU A 124 13.79 1.06 -5.38
C LEU A 124 13.43 1.00 -3.89
N VAL A 125 14.30 0.37 -3.10
CA VAL A 125 14.24 0.40 -1.64
C VAL A 125 14.91 1.70 -1.18
N GLU A 126 14.22 2.51 -0.38
CA GLU A 126 14.86 3.63 0.29
C GLU A 126 15.79 3.06 1.37
N ARG A 127 17.11 3.10 1.12
CA ARG A 127 18.12 2.52 2.04
C ARG A 127 18.44 3.41 3.25
N GLY A 128 17.89 4.63 3.29
CA GLY A 128 18.20 5.65 4.31
C GLY A 128 16.98 6.28 4.99
N GLY A 129 15.77 5.78 4.71
CA GLY A 129 14.52 6.23 5.30
C GLY A 129 13.69 5.03 5.75
N ASN A 130 12.87 5.19 6.80
CA ASN A 130 11.99 4.12 7.28
C ASN A 130 10.77 3.86 6.37
N ASP A 131 10.69 4.50 5.20
CA ASP A 131 9.62 4.27 4.23
C ASP A 131 10.08 3.24 3.18
N GLY A 132 9.51 2.03 3.24
CA GLY A 132 9.86 0.90 2.37
C GLY A 132 9.47 1.06 0.89
N ILE A 133 9.25 2.28 0.39
CA ILE A 133 8.88 2.58 -1.00
C ILE A 133 9.60 3.87 -1.42
N LYS A 134 10.55 3.79 -2.37
CA LYS A 134 11.22 4.99 -2.93
C LYS A 134 10.42 5.53 -4.12
N ARG A 135 10.41 6.84 -4.31
CA ARG A 135 9.64 7.57 -5.33
C ARG A 135 10.15 7.28 -6.76
N LEU A 136 9.25 7.10 -7.72
CA LEU A 136 9.58 7.14 -9.15
C LEU A 136 9.64 8.61 -9.57
N LYS A 137 10.74 9.03 -10.21
CA LYS A 137 10.85 10.35 -10.85
C LYS A 137 10.25 10.32 -12.25
#